data_AF-A0A532BQE3-F1
#
_entry.id   AF-A0A532BQE3-F1
#
_cell.length_a   1.000
_cell.length_b   1.000
_cell.length_c   1.000
_cell.angle_alpha   90.00
_cell.angle_beta   90.00
_cell.angle_gamma   90.00
#
_symmetry.space_group_name_H-M   'P 1'
#
loop_
_entity.id
_entity.type
_entity.pdbx_description
1 polymer ?
#
loop_
_entity_poly.entity_id
_entity_poly.type
_entity_poly.pdbx_seq_one_letter_code
_entity_poly.pdbx_strand_id
1 'polypeptide(L)'
;MAALTTDEMQAIEERFPQVFRRPLYKRFGPLVLFAGILLYLLYALWFFSLPLVLRESHWERLPLFLTQWISYDLQPEFRLDQPQITPRYPRFSALGEDPHPDWVITNANGSYTVLIDGRAKSVTFDKAEATLVANGQAVPVSLTSGKPVISGPVPEWITAHDDEIVARMGFAGEVRITADRVKVRKRFLGWANFVFDTRSPFFGKSPGEVVSLLMSGPELKPGTSNLALAGDNIWNNAQWQHGDVWTKLFQTIVMAFLGTLLGGIVAFPLAFFAARNITPSGLLSQGLKRFFDFMRSVDMLIWALFFTRAFGPG
;
A
#
# COMPACT_ATOMS: atom_id res chain seq x y z
N MET A 1 9.84 22.88 -62.65
CA MET A 1 11.02 23.01 -61.77
C MET A 1 12.22 22.55 -62.57
N ALA A 2 13.10 23.46 -62.96
CA ALA A 2 14.28 23.13 -63.76
C ALA A 2 15.18 22.18 -62.96
N ALA A 3 15.57 21.06 -63.56
CA ALA A 3 16.56 20.16 -62.98
C ALA A 3 17.92 20.86 -63.00
N LEU A 4 18.59 20.92 -61.85
CA LEU A 4 19.93 21.45 -61.71
C LEU A 4 20.90 20.68 -62.62
N THR A 5 21.77 21.40 -63.31
CA THR A 5 22.83 20.80 -64.12
C THR A 5 23.97 20.29 -63.23
N THR A 6 24.75 19.32 -63.71
CA THR A 6 25.87 18.71 -62.96
C THR A 6 26.92 19.75 -62.54
N ASP A 7 27.14 20.76 -63.36
CA ASP A 7 28.12 21.82 -63.09
C ASP A 7 27.63 22.78 -61.99
N GLU A 8 26.33 23.10 -61.97
CA GLU A 8 25.71 23.87 -60.90
C GLU A 8 25.73 23.12 -59.56
N MET A 9 25.56 21.79 -59.58
CA MET A 9 25.68 20.96 -58.39
C MET A 9 27.11 20.95 -57.82
N GLN A 10 28.14 20.83 -58.66
CA GLN A 10 29.53 20.90 -58.24
C GLN A 10 29.91 22.28 -57.68
N ALA A 11 29.47 23.36 -58.34
CA ALA A 11 29.70 24.73 -57.87
C ALA A 11 29.07 25.00 -56.50
N ILE A 12 27.91 24.41 -56.21
CA ILE A 12 27.25 24.51 -54.89
C ILE A 12 28.00 23.67 -53.84
N GLU A 13 28.52 22.49 -54.20
CA GLU A 13 29.28 21.62 -53.30
C GLU A 13 30.63 22.24 -52.88
N GLU A 14 31.36 22.84 -53.83
CA GLU A 14 32.61 23.56 -53.56
C GLU A 14 32.42 24.82 -52.70
N ARG A 15 31.26 25.48 -52.86
CA ARG A 15 30.94 26.73 -52.15
C ARG A 15 30.42 26.50 -50.73
N PHE A 16 29.86 25.32 -50.44
CA PHE A 16 29.36 24.95 -49.11
C PHE A 16 29.85 23.56 -48.64
N PRO A 17 31.17 23.31 -48.58
CA PRO A 17 31.72 21.98 -48.29
C PRO A 17 31.32 21.47 -46.90
N GLN A 18 31.09 22.37 -45.94
CA GLN A 18 30.59 22.08 -44.59
C GLN A 18 29.15 21.53 -44.52
N VAL A 19 28.32 21.76 -45.54
CA VAL A 19 26.95 21.26 -45.62
C VAL A 19 26.94 19.82 -46.14
N PHE A 20 27.80 19.51 -47.10
CA PHE A 20 27.87 18.19 -47.77
C PHE A 20 28.85 17.22 -47.10
N ARG A 21 29.93 17.71 -46.47
CA ARG A 21 30.92 16.90 -45.74
C ARG A 21 30.74 16.99 -44.23
N ARG A 22 29.52 16.72 -43.74
CA ARG A 22 29.29 16.57 -42.29
C ARG A 22 30.02 15.32 -41.80
N PRO A 23 30.85 15.40 -40.74
CA PRO A 23 31.60 14.25 -40.27
C PRO A 23 30.64 13.16 -39.77
N LEU A 24 31.02 11.88 -39.98
CA LEU A 24 30.16 10.72 -39.80
C LEU A 24 29.44 10.68 -38.44
N TYR A 25 30.11 11.11 -37.36
CA TYR A 25 29.54 11.16 -36.01
C TYR A 25 28.38 12.16 -35.85
N LYS A 26 28.32 13.25 -36.65
CA LYS A 26 27.18 14.18 -36.66
C LYS A 26 26.04 13.71 -37.57
N ARG A 27 26.36 12.93 -38.60
CA ARG A 27 25.38 12.36 -39.53
C ARG A 27 24.66 11.15 -38.93
N PHE A 28 25.40 10.27 -38.28
CA PHE A 28 24.89 9.04 -37.65
C PHE A 28 24.73 9.15 -36.13
N GLY A 29 25.06 10.30 -35.52
CA GLY A 29 24.96 10.52 -34.07
C GLY A 29 23.61 10.10 -33.46
N PRO A 30 22.46 10.50 -34.02
CA PRO A 30 21.15 10.05 -33.53
C PRO A 30 20.96 8.53 -33.61
N LEU A 31 21.47 7.87 -34.66
CA LEU A 31 21.38 6.42 -34.83
C LEU A 31 22.28 5.68 -33.84
N VAL A 32 23.50 6.19 -33.60
CA VAL A 32 24.42 5.66 -32.58
C VAL A 32 23.84 5.82 -31.18
N LEU A 33 23.22 6.97 -30.89
CA LEU A 33 22.53 7.20 -29.62
C LEU A 33 21.36 6.23 -29.45
N PHE A 34 20.53 6.05 -30.48
CA PHE A 34 19.42 5.10 -30.45
C PHE A 34 19.91 3.66 -30.24
N ALA A 35 20.95 3.24 -30.96
CA ALA A 35 21.58 1.94 -30.79
C ALA A 35 22.13 1.76 -29.37
N GLY A 36 22.78 2.79 -28.81
CA GLY A 36 23.26 2.80 -27.43
C GLY A 36 22.14 2.67 -26.40
N ILE A 37 21.02 3.39 -26.58
CA ILE A 37 19.82 3.25 -25.73
C ILE A 37 19.26 1.83 -25.84
N LEU A 38 19.13 1.29 -27.05
CA LEU A 38 18.59 -0.05 -27.26
C LEU A 38 19.48 -1.13 -26.63
N LEU A 39 20.80 -0.99 -26.77
CA LEU A 39 21.78 -1.90 -26.17
C LEU A 39 21.78 -1.79 -24.64
N TYR A 40 21.64 -0.58 -24.10
CA TYR A 40 21.46 -0.35 -22.67
C TYR A 40 20.16 -0.98 -22.15
N LEU A 41 19.04 -0.85 -22.89
CA LEU A 41 17.78 -1.48 -22.52
C LEU A 41 17.88 -3.01 -22.55
N LEU A 42 18.52 -3.58 -23.59
CA LEU A 42 18.77 -5.03 -23.65
C LEU A 42 19.65 -5.49 -22.49
N TYR A 43 20.70 -4.74 -22.17
CA TYR A 43 21.54 -5.00 -21.01
C TYR A 43 20.74 -4.92 -19.71
N ALA A 44 19.89 -3.91 -19.52
CA ALA A 44 19.05 -3.77 -18.33
C ALA A 44 18.03 -4.92 -18.21
N LEU A 45 17.37 -5.29 -19.31
CA LEU A 45 16.44 -6.44 -19.36
C LEU A 45 17.13 -7.74 -18.94
N TRP A 46 18.37 -7.94 -19.39
CA TRP A 46 19.19 -9.10 -19.03
C TRP A 46 19.72 -9.02 -17.59
N PHE A 47 20.31 -7.89 -17.19
CA PHE A 47 20.91 -7.66 -15.87
C PHE A 47 19.90 -7.81 -14.74
N PHE A 48 18.69 -7.25 -14.92
CA PHE A 48 17.59 -7.41 -13.96
C PHE A 48 16.79 -8.71 -14.15
N SER A 49 17.18 -9.57 -15.09
CA SER A 49 16.51 -10.85 -15.37
C SER A 49 14.98 -10.69 -15.54
N LEU A 50 14.53 -9.61 -16.18
CA LEU A 50 13.11 -9.25 -16.24
C LEU A 50 12.20 -10.36 -16.82
N PRO A 51 12.62 -11.12 -17.86
CA PRO A 51 11.82 -12.25 -18.34
C PRO A 51 11.62 -13.35 -17.28
N LEU A 52 12.63 -13.61 -16.45
CA LEU A 52 12.53 -14.59 -15.37
C LEU A 52 11.57 -14.10 -14.28
N VAL A 53 11.72 -12.83 -13.86
CA VAL A 53 10.82 -12.19 -12.89
C VAL A 53 9.38 -12.27 -13.36
N LEU A 54 9.09 -11.92 -14.62
CA LEU A 54 7.73 -11.97 -15.16
C LEU A 54 7.14 -13.39 -15.18
N ARG A 55 7.96 -14.41 -15.41
CA ARG A 55 7.54 -15.82 -15.42
C ARG A 55 7.31 -16.39 -14.02
N GLU A 56 8.15 -16.01 -13.05
CA GLU A 56 8.06 -16.46 -11.65
C GLU A 56 7.11 -15.59 -10.81
N SER A 57 6.62 -14.49 -11.37
CA SER A 57 5.65 -13.61 -10.73
C SER A 57 4.32 -14.31 -10.52
N HIS A 58 3.88 -14.36 -9.26
CA HIS A 58 2.57 -14.88 -8.87
C HIS A 58 1.46 -13.85 -9.11
N TRP A 59 1.11 -13.62 -10.38
CA TRP A 59 0.05 -12.69 -10.80
C TRP A 59 -1.33 -13.06 -10.25
N GLU A 60 -1.55 -14.33 -9.92
CA GLU A 60 -2.74 -14.82 -9.23
C GLU A 60 -2.94 -14.21 -7.83
N ARG A 61 -1.88 -13.64 -7.22
CA ARG A 61 -1.97 -12.93 -5.94
C ARG A 61 -2.35 -11.47 -6.08
N LEU A 62 -2.22 -10.88 -7.28
CA LEU A 62 -2.54 -9.47 -7.49
C LEU A 62 -3.99 -9.12 -7.10
N PRO A 63 -5.02 -9.93 -7.46
CA PRO A 63 -6.38 -9.69 -6.98
C PRO A 63 -6.48 -9.72 -5.45
N LEU A 64 -5.75 -10.62 -4.78
CA LEU A 64 -5.72 -10.69 -3.32
C LEU A 64 -5.15 -9.39 -2.73
N PHE A 65 -4.04 -8.89 -3.27
CA PHE A 65 -3.47 -7.62 -2.85
C PHE A 65 -4.43 -6.43 -3.07
N LEU A 66 -5.05 -6.35 -4.25
CA LEU A 66 -6.02 -5.30 -4.55
C LEU A 66 -7.22 -5.35 -3.59
N THR A 67 -7.73 -6.55 -3.30
CA THR A 67 -8.82 -6.70 -2.33
C THR A 67 -8.38 -6.25 -0.93
N GLN A 68 -7.19 -6.63 -0.47
CA GLN A 68 -6.65 -6.22 0.84
C GLN A 68 -6.38 -4.71 0.93
N TRP A 69 -6.11 -4.05 -0.19
CA TRP A 69 -5.90 -2.60 -0.20
C TRP A 69 -7.21 -1.85 0.09
N ILE A 70 -8.32 -2.28 -0.51
CA ILE A 70 -9.61 -1.59 -0.41
C ILE A 70 -10.53 -2.17 0.68
N SER A 71 -10.05 -3.13 1.46
CA SER A 71 -10.88 -3.82 2.45
C SER A 71 -10.09 -4.16 3.71
N TYR A 72 -10.81 -4.37 4.79
CA TYR A 72 -10.28 -4.94 6.02
C TYR A 72 -11.12 -6.15 6.43
N ASP A 73 -10.55 -7.02 7.26
CA ASP A 73 -11.20 -8.23 7.73
C ASP A 73 -11.26 -8.31 9.26
N LEU A 74 -12.37 -8.86 9.75
CA LEU A 74 -12.57 -9.20 11.15
C LEU A 74 -12.62 -10.71 11.28
N GLN A 75 -11.85 -11.23 12.25
CA GLN A 75 -11.63 -12.67 12.42
C GLN A 75 -12.02 -13.15 13.82
N PRO A 76 -13.31 -13.20 14.19
CA PRO A 76 -13.72 -13.86 15.42
C PRO A 76 -13.44 -15.37 15.37
N GLU A 77 -12.94 -15.89 16.49
CA GLU A 77 -12.71 -17.31 16.74
C GLU A 77 -13.65 -17.78 17.84
N PHE A 78 -14.44 -18.80 17.54
CA PHE A 78 -15.38 -19.40 18.49
C PHE A 78 -14.85 -20.78 18.87
N ARG A 79 -14.50 -20.95 20.14
CA ARG A 79 -14.00 -22.22 20.66
C ARG A 79 -15.17 -23.10 21.11
N LEU A 80 -15.16 -24.35 20.66
CA LEU A 80 -16.18 -25.36 20.96
C LEU A 80 -15.76 -26.32 22.08
N ASP A 81 -14.47 -26.32 22.45
CA ASP A 81 -13.89 -27.17 23.48
C ASP A 81 -14.24 -26.75 24.92
N GLN A 82 -14.82 -25.56 25.10
CA GLN A 82 -15.18 -25.02 26.41
C GLN A 82 -16.64 -25.33 26.80
N PRO A 83 -17.00 -25.27 28.11
CA PRO A 83 -18.37 -25.47 28.57
C PRO A 83 -19.39 -24.50 27.95
N GLN A 84 -18.95 -23.29 27.59
CA GLN A 84 -19.73 -22.30 26.84
C GLN A 84 -18.94 -21.87 25.61
N ILE A 85 -19.62 -21.61 24.49
CA ILE A 85 -18.98 -21.08 23.30
C ILE A 85 -18.71 -19.59 23.54
N THR A 86 -17.44 -19.22 23.72
CA THR A 86 -17.07 -17.81 23.92
C THR A 86 -16.43 -17.24 22.64
N PRO A 87 -16.94 -16.12 22.09
CA PRO A 87 -16.29 -15.45 20.98
C PRO A 87 -14.97 -14.82 21.44
N ARG A 88 -13.88 -15.14 20.74
CA ARG A 88 -12.57 -14.55 20.93
C ARG A 88 -12.22 -13.68 19.74
N TYR A 89 -11.77 -12.46 20.01
CA TYR A 89 -11.31 -11.54 18.98
C TYR A 89 -9.78 -11.33 19.07
N PRO A 90 -9.12 -10.97 17.96
CA PRO A 90 -7.70 -10.63 17.98
C PRO A 90 -7.40 -9.46 18.94
N ARG A 91 -6.19 -9.44 19.53
CA ARG A 91 -5.76 -8.41 20.51
C ARG A 91 -5.92 -6.97 19.97
N PHE A 92 -5.68 -6.77 18.68
CA PHE A 92 -5.83 -5.49 17.99
C PHE A 92 -7.04 -5.52 17.05
N SER A 93 -8.19 -5.97 17.57
CA SER A 93 -9.44 -5.97 16.82
C SER A 93 -9.89 -4.54 16.52
N ALA A 94 -10.37 -4.29 15.31
CA ALA A 94 -10.95 -2.99 14.97
C ALA A 94 -12.26 -2.72 15.73
N LEU A 95 -12.86 -3.73 16.35
CA LEU A 95 -14.08 -3.59 17.16
C LEU A 95 -13.82 -3.07 18.59
N GLY A 96 -12.56 -2.94 19.02
CA GLY A 96 -12.21 -2.47 20.37
C GLY A 96 -12.12 -3.59 21.42
N GLU A 97 -12.13 -3.19 22.69
CA GLU A 97 -11.91 -4.09 23.85
C GLU A 97 -13.14 -4.94 24.19
N ASP A 98 -14.35 -4.45 23.93
CA ASP A 98 -15.61 -5.18 24.17
C ASP A 98 -16.46 -5.29 22.89
N PRO A 99 -16.10 -6.21 21.98
CA PRO A 99 -16.70 -6.31 20.66
C PRO A 99 -18.08 -7.01 20.67
N HIS A 100 -19.14 -6.23 20.43
CA HIS A 100 -20.52 -6.72 20.24
C HIS A 100 -21.04 -6.40 18.82
N PRO A 101 -20.53 -7.09 17.78
CA PRO A 101 -21.01 -6.85 16.43
C PRO A 101 -22.45 -7.34 16.25
N ASP A 102 -23.25 -6.53 15.55
CA ASP A 102 -24.63 -6.84 15.13
C ASP A 102 -24.76 -8.11 14.28
N TRP A 103 -23.67 -8.51 13.63
CA TRP A 103 -23.60 -9.70 12.78
C TRP A 103 -23.21 -10.98 13.52
N VAL A 104 -22.98 -10.95 14.84
CA VAL A 104 -22.80 -12.15 15.68
C VAL A 104 -23.99 -12.24 16.64
N ILE A 105 -24.86 -13.22 16.43
CA ILE A 105 -26.11 -13.38 17.15
C ILE A 105 -26.03 -14.63 18.02
N THR A 106 -26.25 -14.46 19.32
CA THR A 106 -26.44 -15.58 20.26
C THR A 106 -27.92 -15.97 20.27
N ASN A 107 -28.24 -17.19 19.86
CA ASN A 107 -29.62 -17.68 19.83
C ASN A 107 -30.06 -18.19 21.22
N ALA A 108 -31.37 -18.24 21.47
CA ALA A 108 -31.92 -18.64 22.78
C ALA A 108 -31.57 -20.09 23.21
N ASN A 109 -31.17 -20.94 22.26
CA ASN A 109 -30.72 -22.31 22.50
C ASN A 109 -29.22 -22.43 22.80
N GLY A 110 -28.47 -21.32 22.87
CA GLY A 110 -27.02 -21.31 23.09
C GLY A 110 -26.17 -21.49 21.83
N SER A 111 -26.80 -21.67 20.66
CA SER A 111 -26.09 -21.68 19.37
C SER A 111 -25.73 -20.26 18.93
N TYR A 112 -24.71 -20.15 18.07
CA TYR A 112 -24.26 -18.88 17.51
C TYR A 112 -24.59 -18.82 16.02
N THR A 113 -25.15 -17.69 15.58
CA THR A 113 -25.36 -17.38 14.17
C THR A 113 -24.48 -16.19 13.79
N VAL A 114 -23.58 -16.38 12.83
CA VAL A 114 -22.70 -15.35 12.31
C VAL A 114 -23.12 -14.99 10.89
N LEU A 115 -23.55 -13.76 10.69
CA LEU A 115 -23.99 -13.21 9.41
C LEU A 115 -22.80 -12.61 8.67
N ILE A 116 -22.40 -13.21 7.55
CA ILE A 116 -21.23 -12.77 6.78
C ILE A 116 -21.68 -11.78 5.70
N ASP A 117 -22.80 -12.08 5.06
CA ASP A 117 -23.48 -11.23 4.07
C ASP A 117 -25.00 -11.38 4.24
N GLY A 118 -25.51 -10.88 5.38
CA GLY A 118 -26.88 -11.10 5.81
C GLY A 118 -27.23 -12.58 6.00
N ARG A 119 -28.50 -12.94 5.77
CA ARG A 119 -28.99 -14.33 5.86
C ARG A 119 -28.65 -15.18 4.64
N ALA A 120 -28.21 -14.56 3.55
CA ALA A 120 -27.86 -15.27 2.31
C ALA A 120 -26.50 -15.96 2.42
N LYS A 121 -25.60 -15.41 3.23
CA LYS A 121 -24.31 -16.01 3.57
C LYS A 121 -24.08 -15.94 5.08
N SER A 122 -24.30 -17.05 5.76
CA SER A 122 -24.21 -17.13 7.21
C SER A 122 -23.72 -18.49 7.66
N VAL A 123 -23.22 -18.56 8.89
CA VAL A 123 -22.94 -19.82 9.56
C VAL A 123 -23.69 -19.85 10.88
N THR A 124 -24.47 -20.90 11.10
CA THR A 124 -25.12 -21.17 12.38
C THR A 124 -24.49 -22.42 12.96
N PHE A 125 -23.97 -22.36 14.17
CA PHE A 125 -23.30 -23.50 14.77
C PHE A 125 -23.61 -23.64 16.25
N ASP A 126 -23.63 -24.89 16.67
CA ASP A 126 -23.63 -25.33 18.05
C ASP A 126 -22.42 -26.29 18.24
N LYS A 127 -22.28 -26.91 19.41
CA LYS A 127 -21.17 -27.83 19.70
C LYS A 127 -21.20 -29.11 18.86
N ALA A 128 -22.37 -29.52 18.40
CA ALA A 128 -22.55 -30.79 17.70
C ALA A 128 -22.63 -30.64 16.17
N GLU A 129 -23.12 -29.51 15.68
CA GLU A 129 -23.40 -29.28 14.25
C GLU A 129 -23.17 -27.82 13.88
N ALA A 130 -22.67 -27.60 12.66
CA ALA A 130 -22.57 -26.29 12.04
C ALA A 130 -23.24 -26.31 10.66
N THR A 131 -24.16 -25.39 10.43
CA THR A 131 -24.87 -25.22 9.17
C THR A 131 -24.30 -24.00 8.44
N LEU A 132 -23.68 -24.26 7.29
CA LEU A 132 -23.18 -23.24 6.38
C LEU A 132 -24.26 -22.89 5.36
N VAL A 133 -24.64 -21.62 5.25
CA VAL A 133 -25.57 -21.13 4.25
C VAL A 133 -24.81 -20.22 3.30
N ALA A 134 -24.81 -20.53 2.00
CA ALA A 134 -24.28 -19.65 0.95
C ALA A 134 -24.92 -19.99 -0.40
N ASN A 135 -25.09 -18.99 -1.27
CA ASN A 135 -25.59 -19.17 -2.64
C ASN A 135 -26.94 -19.92 -2.74
N GLY A 136 -27.81 -19.78 -1.74
CA GLY A 136 -29.10 -20.47 -1.68
C GLY A 136 -29.03 -21.95 -1.29
N GLN A 137 -27.86 -22.45 -0.89
CA GLN A 137 -27.65 -23.81 -0.39
C GLN A 137 -27.31 -23.78 1.11
N ALA A 138 -27.87 -24.73 1.86
CA ALA A 138 -27.54 -24.98 3.25
C ALA A 138 -26.81 -26.33 3.35
N VAL A 139 -25.61 -26.31 3.91
CA VAL A 139 -24.74 -27.48 4.04
C VAL A 139 -24.51 -27.75 5.53
N PRO A 140 -25.08 -28.83 6.08
CA PRO A 140 -24.84 -29.24 7.45
C PRO A 140 -23.47 -29.93 7.60
N VAL A 141 -22.76 -29.59 8.67
CA VAL A 141 -21.46 -30.11 9.06
C VAL A 141 -21.58 -30.70 10.46
N SER A 142 -21.38 -32.00 10.61
CA SER A 142 -21.32 -32.66 11.90
C SER A 142 -19.94 -32.49 12.54
N LEU A 143 -19.93 -32.16 13.84
CA LEU A 143 -18.72 -31.94 14.65
C LEU A 143 -18.52 -33.03 15.72
N THR A 144 -19.45 -33.98 15.82
CA THR A 144 -19.48 -35.00 16.89
C THR A 144 -18.38 -36.06 16.77
N SER A 145 -17.84 -36.26 15.56
CA SER A 145 -16.91 -37.36 15.27
C SER A 145 -15.43 -37.04 15.58
N GLY A 146 -15.14 -35.87 16.15
CA GLY A 146 -13.76 -35.40 16.37
C GLY A 146 -13.09 -34.86 15.09
N LYS A 147 -13.74 -35.01 13.93
CA LYS A 147 -13.42 -34.33 12.66
C LYS A 147 -14.69 -33.71 12.08
N PRO A 148 -14.59 -32.58 11.36
CA PRO A 148 -15.74 -31.96 10.74
C PRO A 148 -16.15 -32.76 9.48
N VAL A 149 -17.39 -33.26 9.43
CA VAL A 149 -17.89 -34.11 8.32
C VAL A 149 -19.12 -33.49 7.68
N ILE A 150 -19.13 -33.38 6.35
CA ILE A 150 -20.26 -32.87 5.57
C ILE A 150 -21.21 -34.01 5.24
N SER A 151 -22.49 -33.84 5.57
CA SER A 151 -23.54 -34.79 5.22
C SER A 151 -24.16 -34.41 3.86
N GLY A 152 -23.55 -34.83 2.74
CA GLY A 152 -24.10 -34.62 1.40
C GLY A 152 -23.07 -34.27 0.32
N PRO A 153 -23.51 -33.84 -0.88
CA PRO A 153 -22.61 -33.39 -1.93
C PRO A 153 -21.87 -32.11 -1.49
N VAL A 154 -20.56 -32.09 -1.66
CA VAL A 154 -19.73 -30.92 -1.33
C VAL A 154 -19.83 -29.89 -2.47
N PRO A 155 -20.36 -28.69 -2.24
CA PRO A 155 -20.42 -27.65 -3.26
C PRO A 155 -19.03 -27.08 -3.59
N GLU A 156 -18.86 -26.49 -4.79
CA GLU A 156 -17.58 -25.92 -5.25
C GLU A 156 -17.00 -24.80 -4.35
N TRP A 157 -17.86 -24.11 -3.60
CA TRP A 157 -17.46 -23.05 -2.68
C TRP A 157 -16.95 -23.58 -1.33
N ILE A 158 -17.02 -24.89 -1.09
CA ILE A 158 -16.46 -25.56 0.08
C ILE A 158 -15.25 -26.40 -0.33
N THR A 159 -14.17 -26.27 0.43
CA THR A 159 -13.01 -27.16 0.36
C THR A 159 -12.94 -27.95 1.67
N ALA A 160 -13.17 -29.27 1.59
CA ALA A 160 -13.06 -30.16 2.74
C ALA A 160 -11.65 -30.78 2.79
N HIS A 161 -10.92 -30.52 3.87
CA HIS A 161 -9.69 -31.21 4.24
C HIS A 161 -9.99 -32.21 5.37
N ASP A 162 -9.02 -33.07 5.70
CA ASP A 162 -9.23 -34.16 6.69
C ASP A 162 -9.58 -33.66 8.10
N ASP A 163 -9.08 -32.48 8.49
CA ASP A 163 -9.26 -31.90 9.83
C ASP A 163 -9.93 -30.52 9.82
N GLU A 164 -10.22 -29.97 8.63
CA GLU A 164 -10.71 -28.61 8.46
C GLU A 164 -11.62 -28.50 7.23
N ILE A 165 -12.76 -27.81 7.39
CA ILE A 165 -13.63 -27.42 6.29
C ILE A 165 -13.52 -25.92 6.08
N VAL A 166 -13.17 -25.53 4.85
CA VAL A 166 -13.06 -24.12 4.44
C VAL A 166 -14.21 -23.79 3.49
N ALA A 167 -15.15 -22.98 3.95
CA ALA A 167 -16.21 -22.41 3.13
C ALA A 167 -15.83 -21.01 2.64
N ARG A 168 -15.62 -20.86 1.33
CA ARG A 168 -15.27 -19.59 0.69
C ARG A 168 -16.55 -18.88 0.24
N MET A 169 -16.84 -17.72 0.82
CA MET A 169 -18.07 -16.96 0.57
C MET A 169 -17.87 -15.79 -0.43
N GLY A 170 -16.85 -15.92 -1.28
CA GLY A 170 -16.44 -14.89 -2.25
C GLY A 170 -15.79 -13.69 -1.56
N PHE A 171 -16.17 -12.47 -1.97
CA PHE A 171 -15.63 -11.24 -1.39
C PHE A 171 -15.98 -11.10 0.11
N ALA A 172 -17.20 -11.49 0.49
CA ALA A 172 -17.75 -11.28 1.83
C ALA A 172 -16.94 -11.93 2.95
N GLY A 173 -16.22 -13.02 2.67
CA GLY A 173 -15.44 -13.70 3.68
C GLY A 173 -15.19 -15.17 3.44
N GLU A 174 -14.71 -15.84 4.48
CA GLU A 174 -14.54 -17.28 4.54
C GLU A 174 -14.85 -17.79 5.95
N VAL A 175 -15.33 -19.02 6.05
CA VAL A 175 -15.55 -19.71 7.32
C VAL A 175 -14.67 -20.94 7.35
N ARG A 176 -13.95 -21.13 8.44
CA ARG A 176 -13.08 -22.28 8.68
C ARG A 176 -13.62 -23.02 9.89
N ILE A 177 -14.03 -24.26 9.67
CA ILE A 177 -14.63 -25.12 10.69
C ILE A 177 -13.64 -26.25 10.97
N THR A 178 -13.28 -26.39 12.23
CA THR A 178 -12.46 -27.48 12.79
C THR A 178 -13.23 -28.09 13.96
N ALA A 179 -12.83 -29.27 14.44
CA ALA A 179 -13.56 -29.95 15.51
C ALA A 179 -13.60 -29.16 16.83
N ASP A 180 -12.57 -28.36 17.11
CA ASP A 180 -12.39 -27.59 18.35
C ASP A 180 -12.84 -26.12 18.24
N ARG A 181 -13.01 -25.60 17.03
CA ARG A 181 -13.32 -24.18 16.81
C ARG A 181 -13.92 -23.87 15.45
N VAL A 182 -14.66 -22.77 15.41
CA VAL A 182 -15.14 -22.12 14.19
C VAL A 182 -14.46 -20.76 14.08
N LYS A 183 -13.71 -20.53 13.01
CA LYS A 183 -13.12 -19.23 12.68
C LYS A 183 -13.91 -18.62 11.54
N VAL A 184 -14.45 -17.43 11.77
CA VAL A 184 -15.15 -16.68 10.71
C VAL A 184 -14.26 -15.51 10.33
N ARG A 185 -14.06 -15.31 9.03
CA ARG A 185 -13.42 -14.12 8.49
C ARG A 185 -14.46 -13.35 7.70
N LYS A 186 -14.91 -12.21 8.22
CA LYS A 186 -15.84 -11.30 7.56
C LYS A 186 -15.07 -10.10 7.01
N ARG A 187 -15.25 -9.82 5.72
CA ARG A 187 -14.57 -8.73 5.02
C ARG A 187 -15.50 -7.53 4.87
N PHE A 188 -14.94 -6.34 5.05
CA PHE A 188 -15.63 -5.07 4.96
C PHE A 188 -14.91 -4.18 3.96
N LEU A 189 -15.68 -3.43 3.18
CA LEU A 189 -15.11 -2.42 2.28
C LEU A 189 -14.56 -1.23 3.07
N GLY A 190 -13.47 -0.68 2.58
CA GLY A 190 -12.77 0.45 3.16
C GLY A 190 -11.67 0.05 4.14
N TRP A 191 -11.40 0.95 5.07
CA TRP A 191 -10.34 0.82 6.04
C TRP A 191 -10.92 0.87 7.45
N ALA A 192 -10.53 -0.09 8.28
CA ALA A 192 -10.97 -0.16 9.66
C ALA A 192 -10.63 1.14 10.39
N ASN A 193 -11.61 1.78 11.02
CA ASN A 193 -11.42 2.91 11.94
C ASN A 193 -10.62 4.08 11.36
N PHE A 194 -10.66 4.24 10.04
CA PHE A 194 -9.88 5.26 9.35
C PHE A 194 -10.31 6.67 9.76
N VAL A 195 -11.61 6.91 9.91
CA VAL A 195 -12.12 8.22 10.33
C VAL A 195 -12.13 8.32 11.86
N PHE A 196 -12.82 7.39 12.52
CA PHE A 196 -12.99 7.38 13.97
C PHE A 196 -12.44 6.09 14.57
N ASP A 197 -11.58 6.22 15.57
CA ASP A 197 -11.06 5.09 16.35
C ASP A 197 -12.05 4.62 17.42
N THR A 198 -11.74 3.52 18.09
CA THR A 198 -12.57 2.92 19.15
C THR A 198 -12.73 3.81 20.38
N ARG A 199 -11.96 4.89 20.51
CA ARG A 199 -12.05 5.86 21.62
C ARG A 199 -12.94 7.05 21.28
N SER A 200 -13.29 7.20 20.01
CA SER A 200 -14.15 8.28 19.54
C SER A 200 -15.61 8.06 19.94
N PRO A 201 -16.33 9.10 20.40
CA PRO A 201 -17.79 9.04 20.60
C PRO A 201 -18.58 8.78 19.32
N PHE A 202 -17.96 8.94 18.15
CA PHE A 202 -18.54 8.65 16.84
C PHE A 202 -18.35 7.18 16.41
N PHE A 203 -17.57 6.40 17.16
CA PHE A 203 -17.33 4.99 16.87
C PHE A 203 -18.64 4.18 16.86
N GLY A 204 -18.77 3.29 15.87
CA GLY A 204 -19.95 2.43 15.72
C GLY A 204 -21.23 3.12 15.24
N LYS A 205 -21.23 4.44 15.04
CA LYS A 205 -22.38 5.17 14.49
C LYS A 205 -22.41 5.07 12.97
N SER A 206 -23.62 4.98 12.41
CA SER A 206 -23.80 5.00 10.96
C SER A 206 -23.38 6.37 10.38
N PRO A 207 -22.99 6.44 9.09
CA PRO A 207 -22.64 7.71 8.46
C PRO A 207 -23.74 8.78 8.57
N GLY A 208 -25.02 8.37 8.48
CA GLY A 208 -26.15 9.28 8.62
C GLY A 208 -26.30 9.83 10.04
N GLU A 209 -26.12 8.99 11.07
CA GLU A 209 -26.11 9.43 12.47
C GLU A 209 -24.94 10.37 12.76
N VAL A 210 -23.76 10.07 12.24
CA VAL A 210 -22.60 10.96 12.38
C VAL A 210 -22.91 12.32 11.76
N VAL A 211 -23.38 12.38 10.51
CA VAL A 211 -23.73 13.65 9.86
C VAL A 211 -24.81 14.41 10.64
N SER A 212 -25.84 13.71 11.12
CA SER A 212 -26.88 14.32 11.96
C SER A 212 -26.28 14.89 13.26
N LEU A 213 -25.39 14.17 13.92
CA LEU A 213 -24.71 14.64 15.13
C LEU A 213 -23.83 15.86 14.86
N LEU A 214 -23.12 15.89 13.73
CA LEU A 214 -22.26 17.00 13.35
C LEU A 214 -23.04 18.29 13.07
N MET A 215 -24.22 18.18 12.44
CA MET A 215 -25.00 19.35 12.01
C MET A 215 -25.95 19.88 13.08
N SER A 216 -26.68 18.99 13.77
CA SER A 216 -27.79 19.40 14.64
C SER A 216 -28.00 18.51 15.87
N GLY A 217 -27.13 17.54 16.13
CA GLY A 217 -27.28 16.65 17.27
C GLY A 217 -26.86 17.27 18.60
N PRO A 218 -27.20 16.61 19.72
CA PRO A 218 -26.77 17.02 21.04
C PRO A 218 -25.24 17.01 21.14
N GLU A 219 -24.68 17.91 21.95
CA GLU A 219 -23.24 17.96 22.21
C GLU A 219 -22.77 16.64 22.85
N LEU A 220 -21.79 15.98 22.21
CA LEU A 220 -21.19 14.75 22.73
C LEU A 220 -20.12 15.03 23.80
N LYS A 221 -19.54 16.22 23.78
CA LYS A 221 -18.58 16.70 24.77
C LYS A 221 -19.00 18.11 25.21
N PRO A 222 -19.25 18.35 26.51
CA PRO A 222 -19.69 19.65 26.99
C PRO A 222 -18.72 20.77 26.58
N GLY A 223 -19.23 21.82 25.94
CA GLY A 223 -18.44 23.01 25.58
C GLY A 223 -17.55 22.85 24.35
N THR A 224 -17.77 21.84 23.51
CA THR A 224 -17.11 21.70 22.20
C THR A 224 -18.13 21.31 21.14
N SER A 225 -18.11 21.98 19.99
CA SER A 225 -18.99 21.60 18.88
C SER A 225 -18.66 20.20 18.36
N ASN A 226 -19.68 19.44 17.95
CA ASN A 226 -19.49 18.08 17.44
C ASN A 226 -18.57 18.06 16.20
N LEU A 227 -18.56 19.13 15.39
CA LEU A 227 -17.64 19.28 14.26
C LEU A 227 -16.18 19.42 14.71
N ALA A 228 -15.91 20.25 15.72
CA ALA A 228 -14.56 20.39 16.27
C ALA A 228 -14.10 19.09 16.94
N LEU A 229 -14.99 18.41 17.66
CA LEU A 229 -14.72 17.11 18.26
C LEU A 229 -14.39 16.05 17.20
N ALA A 230 -15.15 16.00 16.10
CA ALA A 230 -14.88 15.06 15.02
C ALA A 230 -13.55 15.34 14.32
N GLY A 231 -13.22 16.61 14.07
CA GLY A 231 -11.92 17.01 13.54
C GLY A 231 -10.77 16.60 14.45
N ASP A 232 -10.91 16.84 15.75
CA ASP A 232 -9.94 16.42 16.78
C ASP A 232 -9.77 14.89 16.82
N ASN A 233 -10.86 14.14 16.76
CA ASN A 233 -10.84 12.68 16.77
C ASN A 233 -10.21 12.08 15.51
N ILE A 234 -10.41 12.69 14.34
CA ILE A 234 -9.72 12.31 13.11
C ILE A 234 -8.23 12.62 13.24
N TRP A 235 -7.86 13.83 13.68
CA TRP A 235 -6.46 14.23 13.81
C TRP A 235 -5.68 13.36 14.81
N ASN A 236 -6.27 13.09 15.97
CA ASN A 236 -5.68 12.35 17.09
C ASN A 236 -6.07 10.86 17.13
N ASN A 237 -6.44 10.29 15.99
CA ASN A 237 -6.80 8.87 15.84
C ASN A 237 -5.61 7.97 16.25
N ALA A 238 -5.75 7.12 17.27
CA ALA A 238 -4.63 6.29 17.75
C ALA A 238 -4.23 5.16 16.80
N GLN A 239 -5.15 4.71 15.95
CA GLN A 239 -4.89 3.59 15.05
C GLN A 239 -4.19 4.04 13.77
N TRP A 240 -4.62 5.16 13.20
CA TRP A 240 -4.07 5.71 11.96
C TRP A 240 -3.05 6.83 12.15
N GLN A 241 -3.03 7.46 13.33
CA GLN A 241 -2.06 8.51 13.70
C GLN A 241 -1.99 9.64 12.66
N HIS A 242 -3.15 10.07 12.13
CA HIS A 242 -3.23 11.04 11.03
C HIS A 242 -2.38 12.29 11.29
N GLY A 243 -2.52 12.90 12.47
CA GLY A 243 -1.76 14.08 12.86
C GLY A 243 -0.24 13.84 12.87
N ASP A 244 0.21 12.70 13.38
CA ASP A 244 1.64 12.35 13.40
C ASP A 244 2.17 12.11 12.00
N VAL A 245 1.41 11.43 11.14
CA VAL A 245 1.78 11.18 9.74
C VAL A 245 1.91 12.51 9.00
N TRP A 246 0.91 13.38 9.08
CA TRP A 246 0.97 14.70 8.43
C TRP A 246 2.13 15.55 8.95
N THR A 247 2.37 15.54 10.25
CA THR A 247 3.49 16.27 10.85
C THR A 247 4.83 15.74 10.35
N LYS A 248 5.02 14.41 10.30
CA LYS A 248 6.24 13.78 9.79
C LYS A 248 6.46 14.02 8.29
N LEU A 249 5.39 14.00 7.50
CA LEU A 249 5.45 14.36 6.08
C LEU A 249 5.90 15.81 5.90
N PHE A 250 5.34 16.74 6.69
CA PHE A 250 5.75 18.14 6.66
C PHE A 250 7.20 18.33 7.11
N GLN A 251 7.63 17.63 8.17
CA GLN A 251 9.02 17.63 8.62
C GLN A 251 9.98 17.21 7.51
N THR A 252 9.64 16.18 6.73
CA THR A 252 10.43 15.73 5.57
C THR A 252 10.57 16.83 4.52
N ILE A 253 9.48 17.54 4.22
CA ILE A 253 9.48 18.68 3.29
C ILE A 253 10.37 19.81 3.83
N VAL A 254 10.26 20.15 5.12
CA VAL A 254 11.06 21.19 5.76
C VAL A 254 12.55 20.83 5.74
N MET A 255 12.91 19.58 6.02
CA MET A 255 14.30 19.11 5.96
C MET A 255 14.87 19.21 4.53
N ALA A 256 14.09 18.76 3.53
CA ALA A 256 14.49 18.85 2.12
C ALA A 256 14.65 20.31 1.66
N PHE A 257 13.72 21.18 2.06
CA PHE A 257 13.78 22.61 1.77
C PHE A 257 15.00 23.27 2.43
N LEU A 258 15.21 23.03 3.73
CA LEU A 258 16.32 23.61 4.48
C LEU A 258 17.68 23.14 3.92
N GLY A 259 17.81 21.85 3.61
CA GLY A 259 19.02 21.31 2.97
C GLY A 259 19.29 21.95 1.62
N THR A 260 18.26 22.16 0.80
CA THR A 260 18.39 22.82 -0.51
C THR A 260 18.73 24.30 -0.37
N LEU A 261 18.11 24.99 0.57
CA LEU A 261 18.34 26.42 0.83
C LEU A 261 19.78 26.66 1.32
N LEU A 262 20.22 25.93 2.35
CA LEU A 262 21.58 26.04 2.87
C LEU A 262 22.62 25.62 1.83
N GLY A 263 22.35 24.54 1.11
CA GLY A 263 23.19 24.10 -0.02
C GLY A 263 23.29 25.17 -1.10
N GLY A 264 22.17 25.82 -1.46
CA GLY A 264 22.13 26.90 -2.43
C GLY A 264 22.90 28.15 -2.00
N ILE A 265 22.74 28.57 -0.73
CA ILE A 265 23.44 29.74 -0.18
C ILE A 265 24.96 29.55 -0.24
N VAL A 266 25.46 28.35 0.06
CA VAL A 266 26.90 28.04 0.02
C VAL A 266 27.37 27.78 -1.41
N ALA A 267 26.59 27.05 -2.22
CA ALA A 267 26.97 26.70 -3.58
C ALA A 267 26.98 27.91 -4.53
N PHE A 268 26.09 28.90 -4.30
CA PHE A 268 25.98 30.09 -5.15
C PHE A 268 27.30 30.87 -5.26
N PRO A 269 27.94 31.34 -4.17
CA PRO A 269 29.24 32.03 -4.27
C PRO A 269 30.34 31.09 -4.80
N LEU A 270 30.35 29.82 -4.38
CA LEU A 270 31.37 28.87 -4.83
C LEU A 270 31.26 28.54 -6.33
N ALA A 271 30.07 28.66 -6.94
CA ALA A 271 29.90 28.46 -8.37
C ALA A 271 30.67 29.49 -9.21
N PHE A 272 30.77 30.75 -8.75
CA PHE A 272 31.56 31.78 -9.42
C PHE A 272 33.06 31.46 -9.37
N PHE A 273 33.55 30.95 -8.22
CA PHE A 273 34.94 30.50 -8.09
C PHE A 273 35.24 29.25 -8.93
N ALA A 274 34.26 28.38 -9.13
CA ALA A 274 34.39 27.22 -10.01
C ALA A 274 34.33 27.59 -11.51
N ALA A 275 33.78 28.75 -11.88
CA ALA A 275 33.65 29.15 -13.29
C ALA A 275 35.01 29.60 -13.88
N ARG A 276 35.49 28.86 -14.90
CA ARG A 276 36.78 29.13 -15.58
C ARG A 276 36.84 30.50 -16.26
N ASN A 277 35.68 31.10 -16.58
CA ASN A 277 35.61 32.41 -17.22
C ASN A 277 35.72 33.58 -16.21
N ILE A 278 35.41 33.33 -14.93
CA ILE A 278 35.37 34.37 -13.88
C ILE A 278 36.61 34.31 -13.00
N THR A 279 37.13 33.11 -12.75
CA THR A 279 38.30 32.90 -11.90
C THR A 279 39.59 32.80 -12.73
N PRO A 280 40.56 33.73 -12.59
CA PRO A 280 41.80 33.70 -13.37
C PRO A 280 42.67 32.46 -13.12
N SER A 281 42.57 31.86 -11.93
CA SER A 281 43.35 30.67 -11.55
C SER A 281 42.65 29.37 -11.99
N GLY A 282 43.12 28.80 -13.10
CA GLY A 282 42.62 27.52 -13.61
C GLY A 282 42.75 26.35 -12.63
N LEU A 283 43.78 26.37 -11.77
CA LEU A 283 43.97 25.38 -10.71
C LEU A 283 42.88 25.45 -9.63
N LEU A 284 42.48 26.65 -9.20
CA LEU A 284 41.42 26.84 -8.20
C LEU A 284 40.07 26.39 -8.75
N SER A 285 39.74 26.84 -9.97
CA SER A 285 38.51 26.43 -10.66
C SER A 285 38.43 24.92 -10.84
N GLN A 286 39.56 24.28 -11.21
CA GLN A 286 39.60 22.82 -11.37
C GLN A 286 39.52 22.08 -10.03
N GLY A 287 40.19 22.59 -8.99
CA GLY A 287 40.13 22.03 -7.64
C GLY A 287 38.71 22.03 -7.06
N LEU A 288 38.00 23.15 -7.15
CA LEU A 288 36.61 23.28 -6.69
C LEU A 288 35.66 22.35 -7.45
N LYS A 289 35.81 22.23 -8.78
CA LYS A 289 35.02 21.28 -9.58
C LYS A 289 35.23 19.85 -9.11
N ARG A 290 36.49 19.44 -8.89
CA ARG A 290 36.80 18.08 -8.43
C ARG A 290 36.32 17.82 -7.00
N PHE A 291 36.36 18.83 -6.15
CA PHE A 291 35.78 18.74 -4.81
C PHE A 291 34.25 18.53 -4.86
N PHE A 292 33.53 19.26 -5.72
CA PHE A 292 32.09 19.05 -5.89
C PHE A 292 31.76 17.70 -6.52
N ASP A 293 32.52 17.26 -7.52
CA ASP A 293 32.40 15.92 -8.09
C ASP A 293 32.59 14.86 -6.99
N PHE A 294 33.58 15.04 -6.12
CA PHE A 294 33.84 14.16 -4.99
C PHE A 294 32.67 14.12 -4.01
N MET A 295 32.19 15.27 -3.51
CA MET A 295 31.06 15.29 -2.55
C MET A 295 29.81 14.60 -3.10
N ARG A 296 29.57 14.70 -4.41
CA ARG A 296 28.43 14.06 -5.09
C ARG A 296 28.65 12.57 -5.36
N SER A 297 29.90 12.11 -5.39
CA SER A 297 30.25 10.71 -5.61
C SER A 297 30.28 9.87 -4.33
N VAL A 298 30.43 10.50 -3.17
CA VAL A 298 30.44 9.81 -1.88
C VAL A 298 29.04 9.29 -1.58
N ASP A 299 28.98 8.00 -1.24
CA ASP A 299 27.74 7.31 -0.90
C ASP A 299 27.06 7.90 0.34
N MET A 300 25.73 7.89 0.34
CA MET A 300 24.93 8.47 1.43
C MET A 300 25.15 7.76 2.77
N LEU A 301 25.49 6.45 2.78
CA LEU A 301 25.79 5.70 4.00
C LEU A 301 27.09 6.17 4.65
N ILE A 302 28.10 6.56 3.86
CA ILE A 302 29.36 7.10 4.38
C ILE A 302 29.08 8.44 5.08
N TRP A 303 28.28 9.31 4.45
CA TRP A 303 27.86 10.57 5.06
C TRP A 303 27.07 10.34 6.35
N ALA A 304 26.16 9.37 6.36
CA ALA A 304 25.40 9.02 7.56
C ALA A 304 26.32 8.56 8.72
N LEU A 305 27.30 7.71 8.46
CA LEU A 305 28.26 7.26 9.48
C LEU A 305 29.13 8.42 10.02
N PHE A 306 29.59 9.30 9.14
CA PHE A 306 30.34 10.48 9.54
C PHE A 306 29.51 11.42 10.43
N PHE A 307 28.27 11.73 10.01
CA PHE A 307 27.39 12.63 10.75
C PHE A 307 26.89 12.05 12.07
N THR A 308 26.55 10.76 12.12
CA THR A 308 26.18 10.10 13.38
C THR A 308 27.32 10.10 14.40
N ARG A 309 28.57 9.97 13.96
CA ARG A 309 29.72 10.08 14.86
C ARG A 309 30.01 11.54 15.28
N ALA A 310 29.79 12.50 14.38
CA ALA A 310 30.07 13.91 14.64
C ALA A 310 29.00 14.58 15.52
N PHE A 311 27.72 14.27 15.28
CA PHE A 311 26.57 14.94 15.90
C PHE A 311 25.73 14.02 16.79
N GLY A 312 26.02 12.71 16.82
CA GLY A 312 25.23 11.72 17.55
C GLY A 312 24.09 11.13 16.70
N PRO A 313 23.42 10.07 17.20
CA PRO A 313 22.36 9.38 16.45
C PRO A 313 21.06 10.18 16.25
N GLY A 314 20.97 11.42 16.75
CA GLY A 314 19.74 12.22 16.68
C GLY A 314 18.74 11.81 17.75
#